data_AF-A0A9W4CLS4-F1
#
_entry.id   AF-A0A9W4CLS4-F1
#
_cell.length_a   1.000
_cell.length_b   1.000
_cell.length_c   1.000
_cell.angle_alpha   90.00
_cell.angle_beta   90.00
_cell.angle_gamma   90.00
#
_symmetry.space_group_name_H-M   'P 1'
#
loop_
_entity.id
_entity.type
_entity.pdbx_description
1 polymer ?
#
loop_
_entity_poly.entity_id
_entity_poly.type
_entity_poly.pdbx_seq_one_letter_code
_entity_poly.pdbx_strand_id
1 'polypeptide(L)'
;MVGQTFTASKEGHQKIQTAIADRKWKVSEQDTRPLVIACYRYIEEYQQKHQLSDNDPRWLKDFEQIFRVERDKRQTQEHKQEKLDKIKWEILKNNKFTFLEKIKTLIDSGEIYVQNISWGTWSRFASHKTIYPVNVNAFKIYCAILDLDWRKITENEPQQFDNFSLKSNLHELPHQPIFYGRENELNQLLEWLNNKQTRVILLSGMSGIGKTSLIINLLDKITDQFECIIYKNLSNPKSFSLFWHDLTEQPTNVTGDIKQIIDYFRNHRCLLILDNWEELLKSEHLAGYYRQEYEEYGELLSQIAKTSHQSCGLFISQEKPRQFELLLSQQMPVYSWDLKGLDPASALQIFEQQGLGKDTQSLTNLIRRYSYHPGVLNLVAQDIKQEFNGNILQYFKQSSLLVSDVISNYIIQAFTKLSAKEIDIIYLLAIITENLSQEQLKQVFDHYLSGTDILDTMKSLKRRSLLIQDANNTEITYSLPPFIKKYVSNLFMEKFCANIIAVIKTQNWQNIGLLRTHPLVYPNPNKNLINPKLSNKIIDKLINLNCSEDLYTQLKNLLLQVDSDSGLGYFQINISHLFSVINHGNRKNN
;
A
#
# COMPACT_ATOMS: atom_id res chain seq x y z
N MET A 1 -26.87 17.90 3.78
CA MET A 1 -25.79 18.27 4.71
C MET A 1 -26.40 18.95 5.92
N VAL A 2 -26.43 18.31 7.09
CA VAL A 2 -26.72 19.03 8.34
C VAL A 2 -25.43 19.77 8.69
N GLY A 3 -25.34 21.04 8.32
CA GLY A 3 -24.15 21.85 8.62
C GLY A 3 -24.03 22.11 10.12
N GLN A 4 -22.79 22.15 10.64
CA GLN A 4 -22.52 22.48 12.04
C GLN A 4 -23.17 23.82 12.44
N THR A 5 -23.65 23.93 13.69
CA THR A 5 -24.29 25.13 14.23
C THR A 5 -23.66 25.58 15.56
N PHE A 6 -23.60 26.89 15.81
CA PHE A 6 -23.29 27.51 17.09
C PHE A 6 -24.53 28.09 17.77
N THR A 7 -24.49 28.10 19.09
CA THR A 7 -25.50 28.68 19.98
C THR A 7 -24.80 29.71 20.86
N ALA A 8 -25.37 30.91 21.00
CA ALA A 8 -24.82 31.94 21.87
C ALA A 8 -25.01 31.58 23.35
N SER A 9 -24.04 31.89 24.22
CA SER A 9 -24.25 31.77 25.67
C SER A 9 -25.32 32.76 26.12
N LYS A 10 -25.88 32.61 27.32
CA LYS A 10 -26.85 33.60 27.84
C LYS A 10 -26.26 35.02 27.85
N GLU A 11 -25.01 35.17 28.25
CA GLU A 11 -24.28 36.45 28.24
C GLU A 11 -23.96 36.90 26.80
N GLY A 12 -23.55 35.98 25.94
CA GLY A 12 -23.27 36.25 24.54
C GLY A 12 -24.49 36.70 23.75
N HIS A 13 -25.65 36.13 24.06
CA HIS A 13 -26.92 36.52 23.50
C HIS A 13 -27.28 37.96 23.88
N GLN A 14 -27.02 38.38 25.13
CA GLN A 14 -27.21 39.77 25.55
C GLN A 14 -26.25 40.71 24.78
N LYS A 15 -24.98 40.33 24.63
CA LYS A 15 -23.99 41.11 23.85
C LYS A 15 -24.40 41.28 22.39
N ILE A 16 -24.95 40.24 21.76
CA ILE A 16 -25.51 40.31 20.40
C ILE A 16 -26.64 41.35 20.35
N GLN A 17 -27.57 41.31 21.31
CA GLN A 17 -28.69 42.24 21.35
C GLN A 17 -28.25 43.70 21.55
N THR A 18 -27.28 43.93 22.43
CA THR A 18 -26.70 45.26 22.64
C THR A 18 -26.05 45.78 21.34
N ALA A 19 -25.21 44.97 20.68
CA ALA A 19 -24.52 45.39 19.46
C ALA A 19 -25.49 45.69 18.30
N ILE A 20 -26.59 44.93 18.17
CA ILE A 20 -27.64 45.18 17.18
C ILE A 20 -28.36 46.51 17.47
N ALA A 21 -28.67 46.76 18.75
CA ALA A 21 -29.32 48.00 19.18
C ALA A 21 -28.43 49.23 18.95
N ASP A 22 -27.13 49.13 19.27
CA ASP A 22 -26.14 50.20 19.07
C ASP A 22 -26.02 50.60 17.59
N ARG A 23 -26.14 49.63 16.69
CA ARG A 23 -26.13 49.84 15.23
C ARG A 23 -27.48 50.30 14.66
N LYS A 24 -28.52 50.43 15.48
CA LYS A 24 -29.89 50.81 15.08
C LYS A 24 -30.44 49.91 13.96
N TRP A 25 -30.12 48.63 14.01
CA TRP A 25 -30.62 47.64 13.06
C TRP A 25 -31.96 47.09 13.55
N LYS A 26 -32.92 46.96 12.63
CA LYS A 26 -34.20 46.32 12.93
C LYS A 26 -34.09 44.85 12.57
N VAL A 27 -34.52 43.98 13.48
CA VAL A 27 -34.66 42.56 13.18
C VAL A 27 -35.97 42.36 12.41
N SER A 28 -35.97 42.74 11.12
CA SER A 28 -37.11 42.53 10.22
C SER A 28 -36.67 42.14 8.80
N GLU A 29 -37.52 41.43 8.08
CA GLU A 29 -37.25 40.95 6.71
C GLU A 29 -37.04 42.12 5.71
N GLN A 30 -37.51 43.33 6.06
CA GLN A 30 -37.32 44.55 5.28
C GLN A 30 -35.95 45.22 5.49
N ASP A 31 -35.25 44.90 6.58
CA ASP A 31 -33.92 45.47 6.87
C ASP A 31 -32.83 44.48 6.43
N THR A 32 -32.42 44.58 5.16
CA THR A 32 -31.42 43.70 4.55
C THR A 32 -29.97 44.11 4.85
N ARG A 33 -29.76 45.26 5.52
CA ARG A 33 -28.41 45.78 5.82
C ARG A 33 -27.50 44.75 6.50
N PRO A 34 -27.96 43.96 7.49
CA PRO A 34 -27.11 42.95 8.11
C PRO A 34 -26.69 41.84 7.15
N LEU A 35 -27.55 41.47 6.19
CA LEU A 35 -27.28 40.42 5.21
C LEU A 35 -26.27 40.91 4.16
N VAL A 36 -26.45 42.14 3.67
CA VAL A 36 -25.54 42.79 2.71
C VAL A 36 -24.14 42.93 3.30
N ILE A 37 -24.04 43.49 4.52
CA ILE A 37 -22.76 43.69 5.21
C ILE A 37 -22.10 42.34 5.51
N ALA A 38 -22.88 41.33 5.91
CA ALA A 38 -22.37 39.97 6.11
C ALA A 38 -21.80 39.35 4.83
N CYS A 39 -22.45 39.55 3.68
CA CYS A 39 -21.96 39.06 2.40
C CYS A 39 -20.66 39.76 1.99
N TYR A 40 -20.55 41.08 2.20
CA TYR A 40 -19.32 41.82 1.94
C TYR A 40 -18.17 41.34 2.81
N ARG A 41 -18.43 41.13 4.11
CA ARG A 41 -17.43 40.58 5.01
C ARG A 41 -16.94 39.20 4.57
N TYR A 42 -17.87 38.32 4.15
CA TYR A 42 -17.50 37.01 3.64
C TYR A 42 -16.63 37.09 2.38
N ILE A 43 -17.01 37.97 1.44
CA ILE A 43 -16.29 38.18 0.18
C ILE A 43 -14.85 38.62 0.47
N GLU A 44 -14.65 39.57 1.37
CA GLU A 44 -13.31 40.04 1.78
C GLU A 44 -12.46 38.89 2.36
N GLU A 45 -13.04 38.10 3.27
CA GLU A 45 -12.35 36.94 3.87
C GLU A 45 -12.03 35.86 2.81
N TYR A 46 -12.93 35.64 1.86
CA TYR A 46 -12.73 34.70 0.75
C TYR A 46 -11.62 35.19 -0.21
N GLN A 47 -11.61 36.48 -0.55
CA GLN A 47 -10.55 37.08 -1.39
C GLN A 47 -9.17 36.92 -0.77
N GLN A 48 -9.03 37.24 0.52
CA GLN A 48 -7.76 37.14 1.23
C GLN A 48 -7.28 35.69 1.32
N LYS A 49 -8.18 34.77 1.69
CA LYS A 49 -7.86 33.35 1.85
C LYS A 49 -7.43 32.68 0.55
N HIS A 50 -8.05 33.03 -0.56
CA HIS A 50 -7.82 32.38 -1.87
C HIS A 50 -6.96 33.21 -2.83
N GLN A 51 -6.49 34.38 -2.39
CA GLN A 51 -5.68 35.33 -3.17
C GLN A 51 -6.35 35.64 -4.53
N LEU A 52 -7.62 36.03 -4.48
CA LEU A 52 -8.45 36.32 -5.66
C LEU A 52 -8.41 37.81 -6.01
N SER A 53 -8.17 38.13 -7.28
CA SER A 53 -8.42 39.48 -7.80
C SER A 53 -9.91 39.69 -8.12
N ASP A 54 -10.32 40.95 -8.27
CA ASP A 54 -11.73 41.32 -8.49
C ASP A 54 -12.32 40.76 -9.79
N ASN A 55 -11.47 40.40 -10.76
CA ASN A 55 -11.86 39.82 -12.04
C ASN A 55 -11.38 38.38 -12.23
N ASP A 56 -11.05 37.67 -11.13
CA ASP A 56 -10.60 36.28 -11.19
C ASP A 56 -11.73 35.35 -11.66
N PRO A 57 -11.51 34.49 -12.69
CA PRO A 57 -12.52 33.56 -13.20
C PRO A 57 -13.05 32.57 -12.15
N ARG A 58 -12.30 32.32 -11.07
CA ARG A 58 -12.72 31.43 -9.98
C ARG A 58 -14.00 31.91 -9.28
N TRP A 59 -14.30 33.21 -9.28
CA TRP A 59 -15.58 33.74 -8.81
C TRP A 59 -16.78 33.14 -9.52
N LEU A 60 -16.64 32.85 -10.81
CA LEU A 60 -17.67 32.25 -11.63
C LEU A 60 -17.63 30.72 -11.60
N LYS A 61 -16.42 30.13 -11.51
CA LYS A 61 -16.24 28.69 -11.38
C LYS A 61 -16.93 28.16 -10.12
N ASP A 62 -16.74 28.83 -8.99
CA ASP A 62 -17.25 28.40 -7.68
C ASP A 62 -18.56 29.13 -7.29
N PHE A 63 -19.17 29.84 -8.23
CA PHE A 63 -20.30 30.75 -7.99
C PHE A 63 -21.45 30.11 -7.22
N GLU A 64 -21.86 28.90 -7.60
CA GLU A 64 -22.98 28.18 -6.98
C GLU A 64 -22.63 27.59 -5.60
N GLN A 65 -21.33 27.37 -5.34
CA GLN A 65 -20.85 26.95 -4.03
C GLN A 65 -20.81 28.13 -3.05
N ILE A 66 -20.66 29.35 -3.56
CA ILE A 66 -20.51 30.56 -2.75
C ILE A 66 -21.83 31.29 -2.58
N PHE A 67 -22.64 31.40 -3.63
CA PHE A 67 -23.83 32.25 -3.68
C PHE A 67 -25.11 31.44 -3.86
N ARG A 68 -26.22 32.05 -3.46
CA ARG A 68 -27.59 31.54 -3.54
C ARG A 68 -28.55 32.68 -3.86
N VAL A 69 -29.64 32.38 -4.53
CA VAL A 69 -30.78 33.31 -4.66
C VAL A 69 -31.54 33.36 -3.34
N GLU A 70 -31.93 34.56 -2.87
CA GLU A 70 -32.79 34.68 -1.68
C GLU A 70 -34.20 34.14 -1.96
N ARG A 71 -34.82 33.54 -0.95
CA ARG A 71 -36.05 32.75 -1.09
C ARG A 71 -37.23 33.57 -1.66
N ASP A 72 -37.74 33.14 -2.80
CA ASP A 72 -39.18 33.21 -3.08
C ASP A 72 -39.82 31.90 -2.58
N LYS A 73 -40.78 32.00 -1.65
CA LYS A 73 -41.42 30.84 -0.97
C LYS A 73 -42.21 29.93 -1.93
N ARG A 74 -42.34 30.31 -3.21
CA ARG A 74 -43.15 29.61 -4.22
C ARG A 74 -42.35 28.85 -5.30
N GLN A 75 -41.02 28.86 -5.27
CA GLN A 75 -40.20 28.30 -6.36
C GLN A 75 -39.54 26.95 -6.01
N THR A 76 -39.56 26.02 -6.98
CA THR A 76 -38.90 24.72 -6.90
C THR A 76 -37.37 24.87 -6.87
N GLN A 77 -36.64 23.82 -6.49
CA GLN A 77 -35.18 23.84 -6.46
C GLN A 77 -34.57 24.02 -7.87
N GLU A 78 -35.24 23.49 -8.88
CA GLU A 78 -34.85 23.58 -10.29
C GLU A 78 -34.92 25.02 -10.82
N HIS A 79 -36.00 25.76 -10.52
CA HIS A 79 -36.12 27.19 -10.89
C HIS A 79 -35.04 28.08 -10.25
N LYS A 80 -34.53 27.71 -9.07
CA LYS A 80 -33.46 28.46 -8.41
C LYS A 80 -32.13 28.24 -9.11
N GLN A 81 -31.85 27.02 -9.53
CA GLN A 81 -30.65 26.69 -10.29
C GLN A 81 -30.65 27.43 -11.63
N GLU A 82 -31.76 27.41 -12.36
CA GLU A 82 -31.91 28.16 -13.61
C GLU A 82 -31.67 29.67 -13.43
N LYS A 83 -32.18 30.26 -12.34
CA LYS A 83 -31.97 31.68 -12.03
C LYS A 83 -30.51 31.99 -11.68
N LEU A 84 -29.84 31.12 -10.93
CA LEU A 84 -28.40 31.23 -10.63
C LEU A 84 -27.56 31.14 -11.91
N ASP A 85 -27.87 30.20 -12.80
CA ASP A 85 -27.19 30.02 -14.08
C ASP A 85 -27.35 31.24 -14.99
N LYS A 86 -28.57 31.83 -15.02
CA LYS A 86 -28.84 33.07 -15.74
C LYS A 86 -28.03 34.25 -15.19
N ILE A 87 -28.00 34.42 -13.88
CA ILE A 87 -27.21 35.48 -13.21
C ILE A 87 -25.72 35.32 -13.54
N LYS A 88 -25.20 34.09 -13.44
CA LYS A 88 -23.81 33.76 -13.78
C LYS A 88 -23.47 34.12 -15.24
N TRP A 89 -24.40 33.87 -16.16
CA TRP A 89 -24.26 34.26 -17.56
C TRP A 89 -24.30 35.78 -17.79
N GLU A 90 -25.14 36.51 -17.07
CA GLU A 90 -25.20 37.98 -17.14
C GLU A 90 -23.91 38.63 -16.61
N ILE A 91 -23.31 38.07 -15.56
CA ILE A 91 -22.01 38.51 -15.04
C ILE A 91 -20.91 38.36 -16.11
N LEU A 92 -20.94 37.28 -16.90
CA LEU A 92 -20.00 37.00 -17.98
C LEU A 92 -20.12 37.98 -19.17
N LYS A 93 -21.33 38.42 -19.51
CA LYS A 93 -21.58 39.19 -20.74
C LYS A 93 -21.18 40.67 -20.67
N ASN A 94 -21.14 41.25 -19.47
CA ASN A 94 -20.99 42.69 -19.30
C ASN A 94 -19.52 43.10 -19.07
N ASN A 95 -18.83 43.70 -20.04
CA ASN A 95 -17.39 44.03 -19.88
C ASN A 95 -17.11 45.36 -19.15
N LYS A 96 -18.13 46.09 -18.66
CA LYS A 96 -17.94 47.42 -18.05
C LYS A 96 -17.51 47.41 -16.58
N PHE A 97 -17.71 46.31 -15.88
CA PHE A 97 -17.41 46.15 -14.46
C PHE A 97 -16.69 44.82 -14.21
N THR A 98 -15.88 44.75 -13.15
CA THR A 98 -15.27 43.50 -12.69
C THR A 98 -16.33 42.48 -12.29
N PHE A 99 -15.98 41.20 -12.22
CA PHE A 99 -16.89 40.18 -11.70
C PHE A 99 -17.37 40.52 -10.29
N LEU A 100 -16.47 40.96 -9.41
CA LEU A 100 -16.82 41.28 -8.04
C LEU A 100 -17.77 42.48 -7.91
N GLU A 101 -17.59 43.55 -8.69
CA GLU A 101 -18.49 44.71 -8.66
C GLU A 101 -19.92 44.34 -9.04
N LYS A 102 -20.09 43.45 -10.04
CA LYS A 102 -21.41 42.95 -10.43
C LYS A 102 -22.03 42.08 -9.35
N ILE A 103 -21.24 41.20 -8.74
CA ILE A 103 -21.68 40.38 -7.61
C ILE A 103 -22.15 41.27 -6.46
N LYS A 104 -21.40 42.34 -6.14
CA LYS A 104 -21.78 43.31 -5.11
C LYS A 104 -23.09 44.01 -5.43
N THR A 105 -23.30 44.41 -6.70
CA THR A 105 -24.57 45.01 -7.15
C THR A 105 -25.76 44.06 -6.97
N LEU A 106 -25.59 42.77 -7.24
CA LEU A 106 -26.63 41.74 -7.06
C LEU A 106 -26.91 41.46 -5.57
N ILE A 107 -25.92 41.63 -4.70
CA ILE A 107 -26.10 41.54 -3.25
C ILE A 107 -26.87 42.75 -2.73
N ASP A 108 -26.51 43.96 -3.20
CA ASP A 108 -27.19 45.21 -2.83
C ASP A 108 -28.67 45.20 -3.25
N SER A 109 -29.00 44.62 -4.42
CA SER A 109 -30.38 44.46 -4.88
C SER A 109 -31.14 43.34 -4.16
N GLY A 110 -30.44 42.51 -3.36
CA GLY A 110 -31.01 41.35 -2.67
C GLY A 110 -31.34 40.17 -3.59
N GLU A 111 -30.82 40.17 -4.82
CA GLU A 111 -31.01 39.07 -5.77
C GLU A 111 -30.24 37.82 -5.37
N ILE A 112 -29.04 38.00 -4.82
CA ILE A 112 -28.21 36.91 -4.30
C ILE A 112 -27.66 37.24 -2.92
N TYR A 113 -27.40 36.19 -2.13
CA TYR A 113 -26.60 36.27 -0.92
C TYR A 113 -25.61 35.10 -0.87
N VAL A 114 -24.63 35.19 0.03
CA VAL A 114 -23.71 34.08 0.29
C VAL A 114 -24.46 32.90 0.91
N GLN A 115 -24.02 31.68 0.61
CA GLN A 115 -24.57 30.47 1.20
C GLN A 115 -24.63 30.57 2.74
N ASN A 116 -25.76 30.12 3.31
CA ASN A 116 -26.10 30.22 4.73
C ASN A 116 -26.37 31.63 5.31
N ILE A 117 -26.08 32.72 4.59
CA ILE A 117 -26.53 34.07 4.95
C ILE A 117 -27.95 34.24 4.43
N SER A 118 -28.91 34.46 5.33
CA SER A 118 -30.32 34.61 4.96
C SER A 118 -31.12 35.30 6.03
N TRP A 119 -32.32 35.78 5.69
CA TRP A 119 -33.24 36.31 6.70
C TRP A 119 -33.56 35.25 7.77
N GLY A 120 -33.75 33.99 7.37
CA GLY A 120 -34.01 32.89 8.30
C GLY A 120 -32.83 32.61 9.24
N THR A 121 -31.61 32.81 8.77
CA THR A 121 -30.40 32.63 9.59
C THR A 121 -30.20 33.84 10.52
N TRP A 122 -30.36 35.05 10.00
CA TRP A 122 -30.25 36.29 10.76
C TRP A 122 -31.30 36.42 11.86
N SER A 123 -32.57 36.14 11.57
CA SER A 123 -33.66 36.18 12.56
C SER A 123 -33.46 35.22 13.72
N ARG A 124 -32.81 34.06 13.48
CA ARG A 124 -32.42 33.12 14.53
C ARG A 124 -31.26 33.65 15.37
N PHE A 125 -30.24 34.22 14.71
CA PHE A 125 -29.08 34.83 15.38
C PHE A 125 -29.47 36.03 16.24
N ALA A 126 -30.36 36.87 15.73
CA ALA A 126 -30.81 38.13 16.33
C ALA A 126 -32.10 38.02 17.17
N SER A 127 -32.59 36.80 17.45
CA SER A 127 -33.86 36.60 18.17
C SER A 127 -33.81 37.21 19.58
N HIS A 128 -34.83 37.98 19.99
CA HIS A 128 -34.89 38.55 21.34
C HIS A 128 -35.40 37.58 22.42
N LYS A 129 -36.06 36.49 22.03
CA LYS A 129 -36.84 35.63 22.94
C LYS A 129 -36.18 34.29 23.24
N THR A 130 -35.48 33.76 22.26
CA THR A 130 -34.99 32.39 22.27
C THR A 130 -33.62 32.34 21.62
N ILE A 131 -32.69 31.67 22.27
CA ILE A 131 -31.37 31.39 21.71
C ILE A 131 -31.53 30.20 20.75
N TYR A 132 -31.24 30.41 19.47
CA TYR A 132 -31.33 29.38 18.46
C TYR A 132 -29.93 28.93 18.01
N PRO A 133 -29.76 27.65 17.61
CA PRO A 133 -28.59 27.23 16.86
C PRO A 133 -28.58 27.86 15.47
N VAL A 134 -27.42 28.39 15.07
CA VAL A 134 -27.18 29.10 13.81
C VAL A 134 -25.97 28.48 13.12
N ASN A 135 -25.99 28.34 11.79
CA ASN A 135 -24.87 27.79 11.04
C ASN A 135 -23.53 28.47 11.43
N VAL A 136 -22.46 27.69 11.61
CA VAL A 136 -21.15 28.18 12.09
C VAL A 136 -20.62 29.37 11.29
N ASN A 137 -20.64 29.29 9.96
CA ASN A 137 -20.10 30.36 9.12
C ASN A 137 -20.95 31.63 9.26
N ALA A 138 -22.28 31.49 9.22
CA ALA A 138 -23.17 32.62 9.43
C ALA A 138 -23.01 33.23 10.83
N PHE A 139 -22.85 32.42 11.87
CA PHE A 139 -22.63 32.90 13.24
C PHE A 139 -21.35 33.73 13.35
N LYS A 140 -20.22 33.21 12.82
CA LYS A 140 -18.93 33.91 12.83
C LYS A 140 -18.99 35.24 12.09
N ILE A 141 -19.58 35.25 10.90
CA ILE A 141 -19.72 36.47 10.09
C ILE A 141 -20.62 37.48 10.80
N TYR A 142 -21.75 37.05 11.36
CA TYR A 142 -22.65 37.96 12.07
C TYR A 142 -22.00 38.54 13.33
N CYS A 143 -21.17 37.78 14.04
CA CYS A 143 -20.36 38.33 15.13
C CYS A 143 -19.35 39.34 14.60
N ALA A 144 -18.64 39.04 13.51
CA ALA A 144 -17.65 39.93 12.91
C ALA A 144 -18.26 41.27 12.49
N ILE A 145 -19.44 41.27 11.85
CA ILE A 145 -20.11 42.53 11.46
C ILE A 145 -20.71 43.29 12.65
N LEU A 146 -20.77 42.68 13.83
CA LEU A 146 -21.21 43.32 15.08
C LEU A 146 -20.02 43.71 15.98
N ASP A 147 -18.79 43.54 15.51
CA ASP A 147 -17.54 43.71 16.29
C ASP A 147 -17.49 42.84 17.55
N LEU A 148 -18.12 41.66 17.50
CA LEU A 148 -18.13 40.70 18.59
C LEU A 148 -17.13 39.58 18.29
N ASP A 149 -16.31 39.25 19.30
CA ASP A 149 -15.49 38.04 19.26
C ASP A 149 -16.40 36.83 19.51
N TRP A 150 -16.74 36.13 18.43
CA TRP A 150 -17.63 34.97 18.47
C TRP A 150 -17.18 33.92 19.49
N ARG A 151 -15.87 33.79 19.76
CA ARG A 151 -15.32 32.83 20.75
C ARG A 151 -15.75 33.14 22.17
N LYS A 152 -15.96 34.42 22.49
CA LYS A 152 -16.33 34.88 23.84
C LYS A 152 -17.83 34.85 24.12
N ILE A 153 -18.65 34.56 23.11
CA ILE A 153 -20.12 34.71 23.19
C ILE A 153 -20.90 33.45 22.83
N THR A 154 -20.24 32.32 22.55
CA THR A 154 -20.89 31.02 22.31
C THR A 154 -21.04 30.22 23.62
N GLU A 155 -22.15 29.47 23.77
CA GLU A 155 -22.53 28.75 25.02
C GLU A 155 -21.61 27.58 25.34
N ASN A 156 -21.07 27.01 24.27
CA ASN A 156 -19.84 26.28 24.31
C ASN A 156 -18.91 27.11 23.43
N GLU A 157 -17.65 27.33 23.81
CA GLU A 157 -16.63 27.34 22.75
C GLU A 157 -17.04 26.16 21.82
N PRO A 158 -17.02 26.26 20.49
CA PRO A 158 -16.71 25.04 19.78
C PRO A 158 -15.53 24.50 20.57
N GLN A 159 -15.68 23.31 21.15
CA GLN A 159 -14.50 22.50 21.35
C GLN A 159 -13.77 22.73 20.05
N GLN A 160 -12.71 23.49 20.15
CA GLN A 160 -11.78 23.57 19.09
C GLN A 160 -11.63 22.09 18.73
N PHE A 161 -11.90 21.74 17.48
CA PHE A 161 -11.31 20.52 16.97
C PHE A 161 -9.76 20.66 16.97
N ASP A 162 -9.17 21.60 17.73
CA ASP A 162 -7.84 21.60 18.33
C ASP A 162 -7.65 20.49 19.38
N ASN A 163 -8.65 19.65 19.67
CA ASN A 163 -8.39 18.30 20.20
C ASN A 163 -8.40 17.24 19.07
N PHE A 164 -8.04 17.60 17.84
CA PHE A 164 -7.49 16.57 16.94
C PHE A 164 -6.17 16.12 17.56
N SER A 165 -6.23 15.02 18.30
CA SER A 165 -5.10 14.29 18.83
C SER A 165 -5.00 12.98 18.09
N LEU A 166 -3.77 12.55 17.86
CA LEU A 166 -3.51 11.18 17.47
C LEU A 166 -3.29 10.34 18.71
N LYS A 167 -3.88 9.14 18.72
CA LYS A 167 -3.81 8.24 19.88
C LYS A 167 -2.53 7.40 19.81
N SER A 168 -1.59 7.65 20.71
CA SER A 168 -0.46 6.72 20.89
C SER A 168 -0.95 5.38 21.41
N ASN A 169 -0.42 4.30 20.84
CA ASN A 169 -0.92 2.95 21.09
C ASN A 169 0.20 1.90 21.10
N LEU A 170 1.34 2.21 21.72
CA LEU A 170 2.46 1.28 21.85
C LEU A 170 2.10 -0.04 22.58
N HIS A 171 1.00 -0.05 23.36
CA HIS A 171 0.46 -1.27 23.96
C HIS A 171 -0.10 -2.27 22.94
N GLU A 172 -0.33 -1.87 21.68
CA GLU A 172 -0.76 -2.74 20.58
C GLU A 172 0.44 -3.42 19.87
N LEU A 173 1.68 -3.16 20.28
CA LEU A 173 2.86 -3.82 19.71
C LEU A 173 2.82 -5.33 19.96
N PRO A 174 3.21 -6.17 18.99
CA PRO A 174 3.29 -7.60 19.22
C PRO A 174 4.44 -7.93 20.18
N HIS A 175 4.38 -9.10 20.82
CA HIS A 175 5.41 -9.55 21.74
C HIS A 175 6.80 -9.56 21.08
N GLN A 176 7.80 -9.00 21.77
CA GLN A 176 9.18 -8.93 21.29
C GLN A 176 9.83 -10.33 21.33
N PRO A 177 10.12 -10.97 20.19
CA PRO A 177 10.91 -12.19 20.19
C PRO A 177 12.37 -11.87 20.54
N ILE A 178 13.16 -12.90 20.84
CA ILE A 178 14.61 -12.73 21.01
C ILE A 178 15.19 -12.10 19.74
N PHE A 179 15.93 -11.01 19.92
CA PHE A 179 16.49 -10.22 18.85
C PHE A 179 17.98 -10.51 18.70
N TYR A 180 18.46 -10.61 17.45
CA TYR A 180 19.82 -11.01 17.12
C TYR A 180 20.43 -10.03 16.12
N GLY A 181 21.61 -9.51 16.44
CA GLY A 181 22.38 -8.64 15.54
C GLY A 181 21.64 -7.37 15.12
N ARG A 182 21.84 -6.97 13.85
CA ARG A 182 21.19 -5.83 13.19
C ARG A 182 21.58 -4.43 13.67
N GLU A 183 22.72 -4.28 14.33
CA GLU A 183 23.16 -2.97 14.82
C GLU A 183 23.36 -1.96 13.67
N ASN A 184 23.85 -2.40 12.51
CA ASN A 184 24.00 -1.52 11.34
C ASN A 184 22.64 -1.00 10.84
N GLU A 185 21.65 -1.87 10.71
CA GLU A 185 20.31 -1.51 10.28
C GLU A 185 19.61 -0.62 11.32
N LEU A 186 19.76 -0.92 12.62
CA LEU A 186 19.26 -0.06 13.70
C LEU A 186 19.89 1.33 13.64
N ASN A 187 21.21 1.43 13.52
CA ASN A 187 21.92 2.70 13.47
C ASN A 187 21.49 3.55 12.27
N GLN A 188 21.29 2.93 11.09
CA GLN A 188 20.80 3.65 9.93
C GLN A 188 19.37 4.18 10.12
N LEU A 189 18.47 3.35 10.68
CA LEU A 189 17.10 3.77 10.96
C LEU A 189 17.05 4.90 11.99
N LEU A 190 17.91 4.84 13.01
CA LEU A 190 18.08 5.92 13.99
C LEU A 190 18.55 7.21 13.31
N GLU A 191 19.57 7.14 12.46
CA GLU A 191 20.07 8.30 11.72
C GLU A 191 18.95 8.94 10.88
N TRP A 192 18.20 8.15 10.14
CA TRP A 192 17.07 8.64 9.34
C TRP A 192 15.97 9.26 10.19
N LEU A 193 15.59 8.64 11.31
CA LEU A 193 14.54 9.17 12.18
C LEU A 193 14.96 10.42 12.96
N ASN A 194 16.24 10.52 13.32
CA ASN A 194 16.80 11.71 13.97
C ASN A 194 16.78 12.93 13.03
N ASN A 195 16.89 12.72 11.71
CA ASN A 195 16.76 13.78 10.74
C ASN A 195 15.30 14.25 10.62
N LYS A 196 14.99 15.45 11.10
CA LYS A 196 13.65 16.06 11.03
C LYS A 196 13.14 16.31 9.60
N GLN A 197 13.99 16.22 8.58
CA GLN A 197 13.57 16.31 7.18
C GLN A 197 13.04 14.99 6.64
N THR A 198 13.40 13.85 7.25
CA THR A 198 12.89 12.54 6.85
C THR A 198 11.37 12.49 7.01
N ARG A 199 10.68 12.19 5.92
CA ARG A 199 9.21 12.12 5.88
C ARG A 199 8.72 10.70 5.92
N VAL A 200 9.39 9.82 5.18
CA VAL A 200 8.96 8.44 5.04
C VAL A 200 10.16 7.50 5.06
N ILE A 201 10.02 6.38 5.76
CA ILE A 201 10.94 5.25 5.73
C ILE A 201 10.14 4.01 5.34
N LEU A 202 10.61 3.26 4.35
CA LEU A 202 10.10 1.92 4.03
C LEU A 202 11.11 0.87 4.44
N LEU A 203 10.71 -0.02 5.35
CA LEU A 203 11.44 -1.24 5.65
C LEU A 203 10.79 -2.41 4.88
N SER A 204 11.46 -2.88 3.84
CA SER A 204 11.00 -4.01 3.03
C SER A 204 11.82 -5.28 3.28
N GLY A 205 11.33 -6.43 2.83
CA GLY A 205 12.05 -7.70 2.90
C GLY A 205 11.12 -8.90 3.04
N MET A 206 11.64 -10.12 2.88
CA MET A 206 10.84 -11.35 2.91
C MET A 206 10.07 -11.56 4.23
N SER A 207 8.96 -12.31 4.20
CA SER A 207 8.26 -12.72 5.43
C SER A 207 9.23 -13.41 6.41
N GLY A 208 9.17 -13.07 7.70
CA GLY A 208 10.02 -13.68 8.72
C GLY A 208 11.50 -13.26 8.72
N ILE A 209 11.90 -12.26 7.90
CA ILE A 209 13.28 -11.75 7.88
C ILE A 209 13.64 -10.90 9.13
N GLY A 210 12.64 -10.55 9.95
CA GLY A 210 12.80 -9.78 11.19
C GLY A 210 12.42 -8.29 11.10
N LYS A 211 11.61 -7.87 10.13
CA LYS A 211 11.23 -6.46 9.94
C LYS A 211 10.52 -5.85 11.16
N THR A 212 9.44 -6.48 11.61
CA THR A 212 8.67 -6.03 12.79
C THR A 212 9.55 -6.06 14.05
N SER A 213 10.35 -7.12 14.24
CA SER A 213 11.27 -7.23 15.36
C SER A 213 12.32 -6.11 15.38
N LEU A 214 12.84 -5.70 14.22
CA LEU A 214 13.77 -4.58 14.09
C LEU A 214 13.12 -3.26 14.55
N ILE A 215 11.88 -3.01 14.15
CA ILE A 215 11.16 -1.78 14.53
C ILE A 215 10.80 -1.77 16.01
N ILE A 216 10.42 -2.90 16.60
CA ILE A 216 10.17 -2.99 18.04
C ILE A 216 11.44 -2.65 18.84
N ASN A 217 12.58 -3.24 18.48
CA ASN A 217 13.87 -2.94 19.15
C ASN A 217 14.34 -1.49 18.90
N LEU A 218 13.93 -0.88 17.79
CA LEU A 218 14.20 0.52 17.50
C LEU A 218 13.43 1.46 18.42
N LEU A 219 12.17 1.12 18.76
CA LEU A 219 11.29 1.96 19.58
C LEU A 219 11.84 2.24 20.97
N ASP A 220 12.49 1.26 21.59
CA ASP A 220 13.17 1.42 22.88
C ASP A 220 14.22 2.56 22.87
N LYS A 221 14.79 2.87 21.70
CA LYS A 221 15.85 3.89 21.53
C LYS A 221 15.32 5.27 21.12
N ILE A 222 14.05 5.40 20.71
CA ILE A 222 13.50 6.65 20.11
C ILE A 222 12.21 7.15 20.76
N THR A 223 11.66 6.44 21.74
CA THR A 223 10.35 6.78 22.33
C THR A 223 10.28 8.24 22.80
N ASP A 224 11.33 8.73 23.47
CA ASP A 224 11.38 10.10 24.01
C ASP A 224 11.58 11.19 22.94
N GLN A 225 11.79 10.82 21.67
CA GLN A 225 12.06 11.77 20.59
C GLN A 225 10.82 12.19 19.80
N PHE A 226 9.68 11.54 20.07
CA PHE A 226 8.42 11.77 19.39
C PHE A 226 7.34 12.09 20.42
N GLU A 227 6.53 13.10 20.14
CA GLU A 227 5.38 13.48 20.97
C GLU A 227 4.27 12.43 20.94
N CYS A 228 4.16 11.72 19.80
CA CYS A 228 3.20 10.64 19.62
C CYS A 228 3.77 9.56 18.70
N ILE A 229 3.71 8.31 19.15
CA ILE A 229 4.06 7.14 18.34
C ILE A 229 2.82 6.26 18.18
N ILE A 230 2.50 5.96 16.93
CA ILE A 230 1.32 5.19 16.55
C ILE A 230 1.79 3.96 15.80
N TYR A 231 1.35 2.79 16.20
CA TYR A 231 1.59 1.53 15.53
C TYR A 231 0.26 0.92 15.09
N LYS A 232 0.09 0.60 13.80
CA LYS A 232 -1.07 -0.15 13.31
C LYS A 232 -0.61 -1.31 12.45
N ASN A 233 -1.12 -2.49 12.78
CA ASN A 233 -0.95 -3.68 11.96
C ASN A 233 -2.09 -3.78 10.94
N LEU A 234 -1.73 -3.91 9.66
CA LEU A 234 -2.67 -3.92 8.53
C LEU A 234 -2.98 -5.34 8.03
N SER A 235 -2.72 -6.40 8.81
CA SER A 235 -3.08 -7.78 8.42
C SER A 235 -4.55 -7.95 8.02
N ASN A 236 -5.45 -7.13 8.59
CA ASN A 236 -6.85 -7.02 8.20
C ASN A 236 -7.18 -5.54 7.97
N PRO A 237 -6.85 -4.98 6.80
CA PRO A 237 -6.91 -3.54 6.59
C PRO A 237 -8.36 -3.07 6.51
N LYS A 238 -8.68 -2.04 7.29
CA LYS A 238 -9.99 -1.39 7.30
C LYS A 238 -10.09 -0.37 6.15
N SER A 239 -11.30 0.05 5.79
CA SER A 239 -11.46 1.24 4.93
C SER A 239 -10.74 2.44 5.56
N PHE A 240 -10.30 3.39 4.75
CA PHE A 240 -9.56 4.54 5.25
C PHE A 240 -10.36 5.35 6.29
N SER A 241 -11.67 5.49 6.08
CA SER A 241 -12.58 6.11 7.06
C SER A 241 -12.53 5.47 8.44
N LEU A 242 -12.61 4.14 8.51
CA LEU A 242 -12.54 3.40 9.77
C LEU A 242 -11.14 3.46 10.39
N PHE A 243 -10.10 3.39 9.57
CA PHE A 243 -8.72 3.56 10.01
C PHE A 243 -8.48 4.95 10.60
N TRP A 244 -9.02 6.00 10.00
CA TRP A 244 -8.94 7.36 10.54
C TRP A 244 -9.57 7.47 11.94
N HIS A 245 -10.69 6.78 12.18
CA HIS A 245 -11.29 6.71 13.51
C HIS A 245 -10.45 5.90 14.51
N ASP A 246 -9.70 4.89 14.06
CA ASP A 246 -8.77 4.17 14.94
C ASP A 246 -7.53 5.01 15.32
N LEU A 247 -7.17 5.98 14.47
CA LEU A 247 -6.01 6.86 14.68
C LEU A 247 -6.30 8.06 15.60
N THR A 248 -7.57 8.45 15.70
CA THR A 248 -7.97 9.75 16.27
C THR A 248 -8.93 9.57 17.43
N GLU A 249 -8.95 10.53 18.36
CA GLU A 249 -9.95 10.56 19.45
C GLU A 249 -11.28 11.19 19.01
N GLN A 250 -11.51 11.26 17.70
CA GLN A 250 -12.61 11.99 17.11
C GLN A 250 -13.91 11.17 17.12
N PRO A 251 -15.07 11.83 17.32
CA PRO A 251 -16.35 11.14 17.28
C PRO A 251 -16.59 10.45 15.93
N THR A 252 -17.30 9.32 15.94
CA THR A 252 -17.55 8.48 14.75
C THR A 252 -18.38 9.15 13.65
N ASN A 253 -18.98 10.31 13.91
CA ASN A 253 -19.73 11.10 12.93
C ASN A 253 -18.86 12.10 12.15
N VAL A 254 -17.57 12.26 12.51
CA VAL A 254 -16.62 13.10 11.78
C VAL A 254 -16.03 12.30 10.62
N THR A 255 -16.19 12.78 9.39
CA THR A 255 -15.56 12.13 8.23
C THR A 255 -14.05 12.34 8.27
N GLY A 256 -13.29 11.25 8.16
CA GLY A 256 -11.84 11.32 8.17
C GLY A 256 -11.27 12.11 7.01
N ASP A 257 -10.27 12.94 7.31
CA ASP A 257 -9.56 13.78 6.36
C ASP A 257 -8.05 13.64 6.56
N ILE A 258 -7.33 13.22 5.50
CA ILE A 258 -5.86 13.13 5.47
C ILE A 258 -5.24 14.47 5.84
N LYS A 259 -5.85 15.59 5.43
CA LYS A 259 -5.33 16.92 5.72
C LYS A 259 -5.21 17.18 7.23
N GLN A 260 -6.15 16.69 8.03
CA GLN A 260 -6.09 16.85 9.49
C GLN A 260 -4.89 16.11 10.09
N ILE A 261 -4.60 14.90 9.60
CA ILE A 261 -3.40 14.14 10.00
C ILE A 261 -2.13 14.94 9.67
N ILE A 262 -2.06 15.51 8.46
CA ILE A 262 -0.90 16.29 8.02
C ILE A 262 -0.76 17.61 8.80
N ASP A 263 -1.86 18.31 9.05
CA ASP A 263 -1.87 19.54 9.85
C ASP A 263 -1.38 19.25 11.29
N TYR A 264 -1.77 18.11 11.87
CA TYR A 264 -1.23 17.65 13.15
C TYR A 264 0.26 17.32 13.07
N PHE A 265 0.70 16.61 12.04
CA PHE A 265 2.12 16.28 11.82
C PHE A 265 3.03 17.51 11.67
N ARG A 266 2.48 18.66 11.26
CA ARG A 266 3.21 19.94 11.21
C ARG A 266 3.47 20.49 12.60
N ASN A 267 2.47 20.41 13.48
CA ASN A 267 2.52 21.01 14.81
C ASN A 267 3.16 20.07 15.85
N HIS A 268 3.09 18.76 15.62
CA HIS A 268 3.59 17.73 16.52
C HIS A 268 4.57 16.80 15.81
N ARG A 269 5.67 16.43 16.46
CA ARG A 269 6.60 15.42 15.95
C ARG A 269 6.09 14.02 16.27
N CYS A 270 5.47 13.39 15.29
CA CYS A 270 4.86 12.06 15.40
C CYS A 270 5.62 11.00 14.58
N LEU A 271 5.49 9.74 15.00
CA LEU A 271 5.92 8.58 14.23
C LEU A 271 4.71 7.68 13.96
N LEU A 272 4.34 7.51 12.69
CA LEU A 272 3.27 6.62 12.25
C LEU A 272 3.87 5.34 11.66
N ILE A 273 3.73 4.23 12.37
CA ILE A 273 4.22 2.91 11.98
C ILE A 273 3.07 2.08 11.43
N LEU A 274 3.15 1.69 10.16
CA LEU A 274 2.16 0.84 9.51
C LEU A 274 2.80 -0.47 9.07
N ASP A 275 2.44 -1.55 9.76
CA ASP A 275 2.97 -2.89 9.52
C ASP A 275 2.06 -3.69 8.57
N ASN A 276 2.65 -4.62 7.83
CA ASN A 276 2.00 -5.44 6.79
C ASN A 276 1.34 -4.59 5.68
N TRP A 277 2.02 -3.55 5.19
CA TRP A 277 1.52 -2.66 4.14
C TRP A 277 1.16 -3.39 2.83
N GLU A 278 1.78 -4.54 2.55
CA GLU A 278 1.47 -5.40 1.41
C GLU A 278 0.03 -5.91 1.39
N GLU A 279 -0.71 -5.85 2.51
CA GLU A 279 -2.12 -6.22 2.52
C GLU A 279 -2.99 -5.21 1.78
N LEU A 280 -2.55 -3.97 1.60
CA LEU A 280 -3.28 -2.97 0.82
C LEU A 280 -3.15 -3.18 -0.70
N LEU A 281 -2.24 -4.07 -1.12
CA LEU A 281 -1.85 -4.26 -2.52
C LEU A 281 -2.64 -5.39 -3.18
N LYS A 282 -2.74 -5.35 -4.51
CA LYS A 282 -3.44 -6.35 -5.32
C LYS A 282 -2.73 -7.70 -5.27
N SER A 283 -3.51 -8.76 -5.09
CA SER A 283 -3.07 -10.15 -5.29
C SER A 283 -3.26 -10.56 -6.75
N GLU A 284 -2.51 -11.57 -7.20
CA GLU A 284 -2.56 -12.14 -8.56
C GLU A 284 -2.26 -11.13 -9.69
N HIS A 285 -1.63 -10.01 -9.34
CA HIS A 285 -1.20 -8.96 -10.25
C HIS A 285 0.30 -8.66 -10.05
N LEU A 286 0.89 -7.93 -11.01
CA LEU A 286 2.23 -7.38 -10.80
C LEU A 286 2.24 -6.50 -9.54
N ALA A 287 3.33 -6.54 -8.80
CA ALA A 287 3.51 -5.92 -7.50
C ALA A 287 3.48 -4.38 -7.55
N GLY A 288 2.90 -3.82 -6.50
CA GLY A 288 2.97 -2.41 -6.14
C GLY A 288 1.71 -1.60 -6.47
N TYR A 289 0.62 -2.23 -6.90
CA TYR A 289 -0.67 -1.57 -7.14
C TYR A 289 -1.62 -1.80 -5.96
N TYR A 290 -2.29 -0.74 -5.52
CA TYR A 290 -3.32 -0.81 -4.48
C TYR A 290 -4.58 -1.51 -4.96
N ARG A 291 -5.29 -2.18 -4.06
CA ARG A 291 -6.69 -2.53 -4.28
C ARG A 291 -7.53 -1.25 -4.24
N GLN A 292 -8.62 -1.21 -4.99
CA GLN A 292 -9.39 0.02 -5.21
C GLN A 292 -9.91 0.61 -3.89
N GLU A 293 -10.35 -0.25 -2.98
CA GLU A 293 -10.87 0.11 -1.66
C GLU A 293 -9.80 0.66 -0.68
N TYR A 294 -8.51 0.60 -1.04
CA TYR A 294 -7.39 1.07 -0.22
C TYR A 294 -6.53 2.15 -0.90
N GLU A 295 -6.97 2.74 -2.01
CA GLU A 295 -6.21 3.79 -2.71
C GLU A 295 -5.93 5.02 -1.83
N GLU A 296 -6.84 5.34 -0.91
CA GLU A 296 -6.66 6.44 0.05
C GLU A 296 -5.46 6.27 0.99
N TYR A 297 -5.02 5.03 1.27
CA TYR A 297 -3.78 4.79 2.00
C TYR A 297 -2.55 5.22 1.18
N GLY A 298 -2.59 5.02 -0.13
CA GLY A 298 -1.58 5.54 -1.05
C GLY A 298 -1.56 7.07 -1.09
N GLU A 299 -2.72 7.71 -0.97
CA GLU A 299 -2.81 9.16 -0.86
C GLU A 299 -2.26 9.66 0.48
N LEU A 300 -2.54 8.98 1.60
CA LEU A 300 -1.91 9.28 2.88
C LEU A 300 -0.37 9.23 2.78
N LEU A 301 0.17 8.14 2.22
CA LEU A 301 1.61 8.00 1.96
C LEU A 301 2.16 9.16 1.11
N SER A 302 1.42 9.54 0.04
CA SER A 302 1.77 10.66 -0.85
C SER A 302 1.87 11.97 -0.07
N GLN A 303 0.88 12.25 0.76
CA GLN A 303 0.79 13.50 1.53
C GLN A 303 1.87 13.58 2.61
N ILE A 304 2.15 12.47 3.30
CA ILE A 304 3.27 12.41 4.27
C ILE A 304 4.59 12.66 3.53
N ALA A 305 4.82 12.01 2.39
CA ALA A 305 6.08 12.18 1.65
C ALA A 305 6.28 13.58 1.08
N LYS A 306 5.20 14.25 0.62
CA LYS A 306 5.27 15.48 -0.19
C LYS A 306 5.08 16.77 0.58
N THR A 307 4.49 16.73 1.76
CA THR A 307 4.21 17.94 2.52
C THR A 307 5.33 18.26 3.51
N SER A 308 5.49 19.54 3.84
CA SER A 308 6.41 19.97 4.90
C SER A 308 5.76 19.74 6.26
N HIS A 309 6.42 18.96 7.13
CA HIS A 309 6.04 18.69 8.52
C HIS A 309 7.28 18.22 9.32
N GLN A 310 7.15 17.80 10.57
CA GLN A 310 8.28 17.29 11.37
C GLN A 310 8.14 15.84 11.82
N SER A 311 7.00 15.23 11.47
CA SER A 311 6.68 13.82 11.68
C SER A 311 7.30 12.90 10.61
N CYS A 312 7.26 11.60 10.86
CA CYS A 312 7.71 10.56 9.94
C CYS A 312 6.70 9.41 9.84
N GLY A 313 6.47 8.89 8.63
CA GLY A 313 5.79 7.62 8.41
C GLY A 313 6.80 6.49 8.22
N LEU A 314 6.71 5.43 9.01
CA LEU A 314 7.53 4.23 8.90
C LEU A 314 6.65 3.06 8.44
N PHE A 315 6.89 2.56 7.24
CA PHE A 315 6.08 1.53 6.62
C PHE A 315 6.87 0.23 6.59
N ILE A 316 6.26 -0.87 7.03
CA ILE A 316 6.86 -2.20 6.99
C ILE A 316 6.10 -3.01 5.95
N SER A 317 6.83 -3.62 5.01
CA SER A 317 6.19 -4.36 3.92
C SER A 317 6.99 -5.57 3.44
N GLN A 318 6.32 -6.61 2.97
CA GLN A 318 6.96 -7.64 2.14
C GLN A 318 7.12 -7.22 0.68
N GLU A 319 6.27 -6.30 0.25
CA GLU A 319 6.15 -5.85 -1.12
C GLU A 319 6.32 -4.34 -1.20
N LYS A 320 7.35 -3.86 -1.89
CA LYS A 320 7.58 -2.42 -2.09
C LYS A 320 6.47 -1.82 -2.99
N PRO A 321 5.68 -0.85 -2.51
CA PRO A 321 4.67 -0.19 -3.35
C PRO A 321 5.34 0.56 -4.51
N ARG A 322 4.71 0.55 -5.69
CA ARG A 322 5.29 1.20 -6.88
C ARG A 322 5.50 2.70 -6.68
N GLN A 323 4.61 3.33 -5.90
CA GLN A 323 4.68 4.74 -5.54
C GLN A 323 6.00 5.12 -4.85
N PHE A 324 6.63 4.23 -4.08
CA PHE A 324 7.91 4.51 -3.43
C PHE A 324 9.04 4.72 -4.43
N GLU A 325 9.04 4.01 -5.56
CA GLU A 325 10.05 4.22 -6.61
C GLU A 325 9.92 5.62 -7.22
N LEU A 326 8.68 6.10 -7.41
CA LEU A 326 8.42 7.45 -7.90
C LEU A 326 8.91 8.50 -6.89
N LEU A 327 8.60 8.34 -5.60
CA LEU A 327 9.02 9.27 -4.55
C LEU A 327 10.55 9.35 -4.44
N LEU A 328 11.24 8.21 -4.52
CA LEU A 328 12.70 8.15 -4.54
C LEU A 328 13.29 8.86 -5.78
N SER A 329 12.70 8.64 -6.95
CA SER A 329 13.17 9.29 -8.19
C SER A 329 13.02 10.82 -8.18
N GLN A 330 12.06 11.33 -7.41
CA GLN A 330 11.80 12.76 -7.23
C GLN A 330 12.69 13.41 -6.15
N GLN A 331 13.64 12.67 -5.57
CA GLN A 331 14.52 13.14 -4.50
C GLN A 331 13.75 13.66 -3.28
N MET A 332 12.56 13.12 -3.04
CA MET A 332 11.83 13.39 -1.80
C MET A 332 12.63 12.84 -0.61
N PRO A 333 12.48 13.39 0.61
CA PRO A 333 13.15 12.90 1.82
C PRO A 333 12.52 11.59 2.32
N VAL A 334 12.58 10.58 1.45
CA VAL A 334 12.03 9.25 1.60
C VAL A 334 13.19 8.27 1.51
N TYR A 335 13.27 7.35 2.46
CA TYR A 335 14.30 6.32 2.49
C TYR A 335 13.67 4.94 2.40
N SER A 336 14.40 3.99 1.85
CA SER A 336 13.97 2.58 1.85
C SER A 336 15.13 1.67 2.18
N TRP A 337 14.90 0.71 3.07
CA TRP A 337 15.86 -0.33 3.42
C TRP A 337 15.26 -1.70 3.11
N ASP A 338 15.95 -2.47 2.27
CA ASP A 338 15.56 -3.84 1.93
C ASP A 338 16.32 -4.83 2.81
N LEU A 339 15.65 -5.31 3.86
CA LEU A 339 16.24 -6.13 4.91
C LEU A 339 16.61 -7.53 4.37
N LYS A 340 17.89 -7.87 4.50
CA LYS A 340 18.48 -9.15 4.06
C LYS A 340 18.63 -10.14 5.21
N GLY A 341 19.21 -11.32 4.96
CA GLY A 341 19.56 -12.28 6.02
C GLY A 341 20.47 -11.66 7.10
N LEU A 342 20.59 -12.34 8.23
CA LEU A 342 21.49 -11.94 9.32
C LEU A 342 22.95 -12.05 8.88
N ASP A 343 23.82 -11.33 9.59
CA ASP A 343 25.25 -11.59 9.50
C ASP A 343 25.58 -13.00 10.06
N PRO A 344 26.71 -13.61 9.65
CA PRO A 344 27.04 -14.97 10.05
C PRO A 344 27.12 -15.20 11.57
N ALA A 345 27.60 -14.22 12.34
CA ALA A 345 27.75 -14.37 13.79
C ALA A 345 26.37 -14.36 14.48
N SER A 346 25.52 -13.41 14.12
CA SER A 346 24.15 -13.34 14.66
C SER A 346 23.29 -14.54 14.24
N ALA A 347 23.51 -15.09 13.04
CA ALA A 347 22.82 -16.30 12.60
C ALA A 347 23.24 -17.55 13.40
N LEU A 348 24.50 -17.63 13.84
CA LEU A 348 24.98 -18.71 14.72
C LEU A 348 24.35 -18.64 16.11
N GLN A 349 24.16 -17.44 16.66
CA GLN A 349 23.56 -17.23 17.98
C GLN A 349 22.16 -17.85 18.10
N ILE A 350 21.38 -17.91 17.02
CA ILE A 350 20.08 -18.60 16.98
C ILE A 350 20.21 -20.06 17.43
N PHE A 351 21.25 -20.75 16.95
CA PHE A 351 21.48 -22.16 17.27
C PHE A 351 22.10 -22.31 18.67
N GLU A 352 23.03 -21.44 19.04
CA GLU A 352 23.65 -21.43 20.37
C GLU A 352 22.62 -21.30 21.49
N GLN A 353 21.66 -20.39 21.36
CA GLN A 353 20.58 -20.21 22.34
C GLN A 353 19.68 -21.44 22.47
N GLN A 354 19.59 -22.27 21.44
CA GLN A 354 18.84 -23.52 21.50
C GLN A 354 19.68 -24.69 22.04
N GLY A 355 20.95 -24.46 22.37
CA GLY A 355 21.90 -25.48 22.82
C GLY A 355 22.63 -26.20 21.68
N LEU A 356 22.55 -25.66 20.47
CA LEU A 356 23.10 -26.23 19.23
C LEU A 356 24.31 -25.39 18.77
N GLY A 357 25.46 -25.46 19.46
CA GLY A 357 26.63 -24.62 19.13
C GLY A 357 27.94 -25.37 18.87
N LYS A 358 27.98 -26.69 19.12
CA LYS A 358 29.25 -27.43 19.23
C LYS A 358 29.92 -27.73 17.88
N ASP A 359 29.15 -27.87 16.80
CA ASP A 359 29.66 -28.15 15.44
C ASP A 359 29.49 -26.92 14.53
N THR A 360 30.38 -25.95 14.71
CA THR A 360 30.31 -24.65 14.03
C THR A 360 30.44 -24.76 12.52
N GLN A 361 31.29 -25.66 11.99
CA GLN A 361 31.49 -25.80 10.54
C GLN A 361 30.24 -26.36 9.84
N SER A 362 29.61 -27.38 10.41
CA SER A 362 28.33 -27.91 9.91
C SER A 362 27.23 -26.86 9.98
N LEU A 363 27.16 -26.10 11.09
CA LEU A 363 26.18 -25.03 11.28
C LEU A 363 26.35 -23.90 10.28
N THR A 364 27.57 -23.42 10.02
CA THR A 364 27.80 -22.37 9.01
C THR A 364 27.30 -22.80 7.63
N ASN A 365 27.56 -24.06 7.25
CA ASN A 365 27.05 -24.61 5.99
C ASN A 365 25.52 -24.69 5.97
N LEU A 366 24.88 -25.11 7.07
CA LEU A 366 23.43 -25.15 7.21
C LEU A 366 22.83 -23.74 7.07
N ILE A 367 23.33 -22.79 7.84
CA ILE A 367 22.88 -21.40 7.88
C ILE A 367 22.91 -20.77 6.49
N ARG A 368 24.01 -20.97 5.76
CA ARG A 368 24.16 -20.49 4.39
C ARG A 368 23.08 -21.05 3.45
N ARG A 369 22.70 -22.33 3.58
CA ARG A 369 21.65 -22.95 2.74
C ARG A 369 20.27 -22.34 2.98
N TYR A 370 20.01 -21.84 4.19
CA TYR A 370 18.79 -21.10 4.52
C TYR A 370 18.94 -19.58 4.37
N SER A 371 19.97 -19.11 3.67
CA SER A 371 20.17 -17.68 3.34
C SER A 371 20.21 -16.76 4.56
N TYR A 372 20.70 -17.26 5.71
CA TYR A 372 20.76 -16.48 6.95
C TYR A 372 19.39 -15.94 7.40
N HIS A 373 18.29 -16.60 7.02
CA HIS A 373 16.93 -16.11 7.24
C HIS A 373 16.45 -16.44 8.68
N PRO A 374 16.29 -15.46 9.59
CA PRO A 374 16.07 -15.73 11.02
C PRO A 374 14.81 -16.56 11.33
N GLY A 375 13.67 -16.27 10.70
CA GLY A 375 12.45 -17.07 10.92
C GLY A 375 12.63 -18.55 10.56
N VAL A 376 13.16 -18.82 9.36
CA VAL A 376 13.47 -20.18 8.90
C VAL A 376 14.56 -20.84 9.74
N LEU A 377 15.63 -20.13 10.13
CA LEU A 377 16.68 -20.69 10.98
C LEU A 377 16.17 -21.09 12.36
N ASN A 378 15.27 -20.31 12.96
CA ASN A 378 14.65 -20.67 14.24
C ASN A 378 13.86 -21.99 14.13
N LEU A 379 13.09 -22.17 13.05
CA LEU A 379 12.38 -23.43 12.78
C LEU A 379 13.34 -24.60 12.59
N VAL A 380 14.40 -24.41 11.79
CA VAL A 380 15.38 -25.48 11.55
C VAL A 380 16.12 -25.85 12.84
N ALA A 381 16.46 -24.88 13.68
CA ALA A 381 17.06 -25.15 14.99
C ALA A 381 16.11 -25.94 15.90
N GLN A 382 14.81 -25.61 15.88
CA GLN A 382 13.78 -26.36 16.62
C GLN A 382 13.65 -27.80 16.10
N ASP A 383 13.58 -27.99 14.78
CA ASP A 383 13.53 -29.32 14.16
C ASP A 383 14.75 -30.16 14.56
N ILE A 384 15.96 -29.61 14.47
CA ILE A 384 17.20 -30.32 14.87
C ILE A 384 17.16 -30.72 16.34
N LYS A 385 16.68 -29.82 17.20
CA LYS A 385 16.59 -30.08 18.63
C LYS A 385 15.56 -31.16 18.97
N GLN A 386 14.36 -31.06 18.41
CA GLN A 386 13.21 -31.89 18.76
C GLN A 386 13.22 -33.23 18.03
N GLU A 387 13.44 -33.23 16.72
CA GLU A 387 13.32 -34.41 15.86
C GLU A 387 14.62 -35.20 15.74
N PHE A 388 15.77 -34.54 15.96
CA PHE A 388 17.10 -35.15 15.81
C PHE A 388 17.93 -35.13 17.10
N ASN A 389 17.32 -34.79 18.24
CA ASN A 389 17.97 -34.73 19.55
C ASN A 389 19.27 -33.91 19.55
N GLY A 390 19.29 -32.81 18.79
CA GLY A 390 20.43 -31.93 18.60
C GLY A 390 21.51 -32.42 17.61
N ASN A 391 21.29 -33.52 16.90
CA ASN A 391 22.26 -34.09 15.97
C ASN A 391 22.13 -33.52 14.54
N ILE A 392 22.93 -32.49 14.25
CA ILE A 392 22.97 -31.81 12.94
C ILE A 392 23.36 -32.77 11.80
N LEU A 393 24.25 -33.74 12.06
CA LEU A 393 24.67 -34.69 11.03
C LEU A 393 23.52 -35.63 10.64
N GLN A 394 22.67 -36.03 11.59
CA GLN A 394 21.46 -36.82 11.28
C GLN A 394 20.45 -36.00 10.47
N TYR A 395 20.29 -34.71 10.77
CA TYR A 395 19.46 -33.81 9.96
C TYR A 395 19.92 -33.80 8.49
N PHE A 396 21.23 -33.66 8.26
CA PHE A 396 21.79 -33.67 6.90
C PHE A 396 21.66 -34.99 6.15
N LYS A 397 21.49 -36.13 6.85
CA LYS A 397 21.27 -37.42 6.18
C LYS A 397 19.92 -37.48 5.45
N GLN A 398 18.92 -36.73 5.90
CA GLN A 398 17.60 -36.70 5.25
C GLN A 398 17.65 -35.97 3.92
N SER A 399 18.26 -34.78 3.90
CA SER A 399 18.54 -34.05 2.68
C SER A 399 19.58 -32.95 2.92
N SER A 400 20.20 -32.48 1.84
CA SER A 400 21.07 -31.30 1.94
C SER A 400 20.31 -30.02 2.29
N LEU A 401 19.01 -29.93 1.96
CA LEU A 401 18.17 -28.78 2.25
C LEU A 401 16.73 -29.24 2.41
N LEU A 402 16.28 -29.31 3.66
CA LEU A 402 14.95 -29.75 4.04
C LEU A 402 14.03 -28.54 4.11
N VAL A 403 12.88 -28.62 3.46
CA VAL A 403 11.84 -27.61 3.52
C VAL A 403 10.60 -28.32 4.02
N SER A 404 10.34 -28.20 5.34
CA SER A 404 9.14 -28.76 5.97
C SER A 404 7.91 -27.94 5.61
N ASP A 405 6.73 -28.45 5.94
CA ASP A 405 5.45 -27.74 5.71
C ASP A 405 5.42 -26.38 6.42
N VAL A 406 6.01 -26.28 7.61
CA VAL A 406 6.08 -25.03 8.39
C VAL A 406 6.99 -24.00 7.70
N ILE A 407 8.15 -24.42 7.19
CA ILE A 407 9.03 -23.53 6.41
C ILE A 407 8.34 -23.10 5.10
N SER A 408 7.57 -24.01 4.50
CA SER A 408 6.82 -23.75 3.28
C SER A 408 5.79 -22.63 3.44
N ASN A 409 5.22 -22.42 4.64
CA ASN A 409 4.26 -21.34 4.89
C ASN A 409 4.81 -19.94 4.59
N TYR A 410 6.10 -19.68 4.87
CA TYR A 410 6.75 -18.41 4.50
C TYR A 410 6.78 -18.18 2.99
N ILE A 411 6.82 -19.27 2.22
CA ILE A 411 6.86 -19.22 0.76
C ILE A 411 5.43 -19.14 0.21
N ILE A 412 4.51 -19.96 0.72
CA ILE A 412 3.11 -20.01 0.28
C ILE A 412 2.45 -18.63 0.37
N GLN A 413 2.64 -17.92 1.49
CA GLN A 413 2.07 -16.58 1.67
C GLN A 413 2.55 -15.57 0.62
N ALA A 414 3.83 -15.62 0.23
CA ALA A 414 4.34 -14.76 -0.83
C ALA A 414 3.84 -15.20 -2.22
N PHE A 415 3.60 -16.51 -2.40
CA PHE A 415 3.20 -17.10 -3.68
C PHE A 415 1.74 -16.85 -4.05
N THR A 416 0.84 -16.77 -3.08
CA THR A 416 -0.59 -16.51 -3.33
C THR A 416 -0.85 -15.14 -3.95
N LYS A 417 0.07 -14.18 -3.77
CA LYS A 417 -0.06 -12.83 -4.32
C LYS A 417 0.52 -12.70 -5.74
N LEU A 418 1.23 -13.70 -6.25
CA LEU A 418 1.93 -13.62 -7.53
C LEU A 418 0.96 -13.70 -8.73
N SER A 419 1.24 -12.91 -9.76
CA SER A 419 0.63 -13.08 -11.08
C SER A 419 1.12 -14.34 -11.80
N ALA A 420 0.38 -14.78 -12.82
CA ALA A 420 0.75 -15.93 -13.65
C ALA A 420 2.16 -15.78 -14.27
N LYS A 421 2.51 -14.58 -14.76
CA LYS A 421 3.83 -14.29 -15.34
C LYS A 421 4.96 -14.41 -14.32
N GLU A 422 4.72 -13.95 -13.09
CA GLU A 422 5.68 -14.08 -11.99
C GLU A 422 5.89 -15.54 -11.61
N ILE A 423 4.82 -16.32 -11.55
CA ILE A 423 4.87 -17.77 -11.29
C ILE A 423 5.69 -18.48 -12.37
N ASP A 424 5.49 -18.16 -13.65
CA ASP A 424 6.23 -18.77 -14.75
C ASP A 424 7.74 -18.52 -14.63
N ILE A 425 8.14 -17.27 -14.38
CA ILE A 425 9.56 -16.92 -14.21
C ILE A 425 10.14 -17.60 -12.97
N ILE A 426 9.43 -17.61 -11.84
CA ILE A 426 9.86 -18.28 -10.62
C ILE A 426 10.05 -19.79 -10.84
N TYR A 427 9.15 -20.44 -11.58
CA TYR A 427 9.30 -21.85 -11.92
C TYR A 427 10.55 -22.10 -12.76
N LEU A 428 10.83 -21.25 -13.76
CA LEU A 428 12.07 -21.36 -14.53
C LEU A 428 13.29 -21.18 -13.63
N LEU A 429 13.33 -20.14 -12.79
CA LEU A 429 14.42 -19.90 -11.85
C LEU A 429 14.62 -21.04 -10.83
N ALA A 430 13.58 -21.83 -10.55
CA ALA A 430 13.66 -22.97 -9.66
C ALA A 430 14.33 -24.20 -10.30
N ILE A 431 14.22 -24.36 -11.62
CA ILE A 431 14.73 -25.54 -12.33
C ILE A 431 16.10 -25.34 -12.98
N ILE A 432 16.57 -24.09 -13.09
CA ILE A 432 17.92 -23.75 -13.60
C ILE A 432 19.01 -23.96 -12.56
N THR A 433 20.25 -24.20 -12.98
CA THR A 433 21.41 -24.46 -12.10
C THR A 433 22.20 -23.20 -11.77
N GLU A 434 22.33 -22.29 -12.74
CA GLU A 434 23.06 -21.02 -12.66
C GLU A 434 22.09 -19.83 -12.67
N ASN A 435 22.52 -18.63 -12.26
CA ASN A 435 21.70 -17.42 -12.35
C ASN A 435 21.36 -17.09 -13.82
N LEU A 436 20.17 -16.50 -14.05
CA LEU A 436 19.74 -16.11 -15.39
C LEU A 436 19.83 -14.60 -15.61
N SER A 437 20.29 -14.18 -16.79
CA SER A 437 20.15 -12.79 -17.26
C SER A 437 18.78 -12.54 -17.90
N GLN A 438 18.45 -11.26 -18.13
CA GLN A 438 17.19 -10.90 -18.80
C GLN A 438 17.12 -11.44 -20.24
N GLU A 439 18.26 -11.49 -20.95
CA GLU A 439 18.33 -12.06 -22.30
C GLU A 439 18.07 -13.57 -22.29
N GLN A 440 18.58 -14.27 -21.29
CA GLN A 440 18.33 -15.70 -21.11
C GLN A 440 16.86 -16.00 -20.77
N LEU A 441 16.23 -15.18 -19.91
CA LEU A 441 14.78 -15.28 -19.68
C LEU A 441 13.98 -15.07 -20.97
N LYS A 442 14.42 -14.11 -21.79
CA LYS A 442 13.82 -13.80 -23.09
C LYS A 442 13.87 -15.00 -24.06
N GLN A 443 15.02 -15.68 -24.15
CA GLN A 443 15.17 -16.90 -24.95
C GLN A 443 14.17 -18.02 -24.61
N VAL A 444 13.70 -18.08 -23.36
CA VAL A 444 12.71 -19.08 -22.93
C VAL A 444 11.28 -18.62 -23.18
N PHE A 445 10.98 -17.35 -22.89
CA PHE A 445 9.60 -16.88 -22.85
C PHE A 445 9.15 -16.07 -24.08
N ASP A 446 10.03 -15.82 -25.07
CA ASP A 446 9.74 -15.00 -26.26
C ASP A 446 8.53 -15.48 -27.10
N HIS A 447 8.17 -16.76 -26.97
CA HIS A 447 7.03 -17.33 -27.69
C HIS A 447 5.66 -16.89 -27.13
N TYR A 448 5.59 -16.29 -25.93
CA TYR A 448 4.33 -15.76 -25.37
C TYR A 448 4.46 -14.53 -24.45
N LEU A 449 5.66 -14.14 -24.02
CA LEU A 449 5.91 -12.92 -23.27
C LEU A 449 6.72 -11.93 -24.11
N SER A 450 6.31 -10.67 -24.13
CA SER A 450 7.13 -9.61 -24.71
C SER A 450 8.33 -9.27 -23.82
N GLY A 451 9.35 -8.60 -24.39
CA GLY A 451 10.48 -8.09 -23.59
C GLY A 451 10.04 -7.14 -22.47
N THR A 452 8.98 -6.35 -22.69
CA THR A 452 8.38 -5.47 -21.68
C THR A 452 7.71 -6.29 -20.57
N ASP A 453 6.98 -7.36 -20.92
CA ASP A 453 6.38 -8.25 -19.94
C ASP A 453 7.43 -8.87 -19.02
N ILE A 454 8.54 -9.35 -19.59
CA ILE A 454 9.65 -9.91 -18.81
C ILE A 454 10.25 -8.84 -17.89
N LEU A 455 10.53 -7.64 -18.41
CA LEU A 455 11.09 -6.56 -17.61
C LEU A 455 10.19 -6.18 -16.42
N ASP A 456 8.90 -5.99 -16.67
CA ASP A 456 7.95 -5.59 -15.63
C ASP A 456 7.69 -6.72 -14.62
N THR A 457 7.71 -7.98 -15.08
CA THR A 457 7.63 -9.15 -14.19
C THR A 457 8.87 -9.26 -13.30
N MET A 458 10.07 -8.99 -13.83
CA MET A 458 11.29 -8.99 -13.02
C MET A 458 11.32 -7.85 -12.01
N LYS A 459 10.88 -6.64 -12.39
CA LYS A 459 10.70 -5.52 -11.43
C LYS A 459 9.69 -5.90 -10.35
N SER A 460 8.62 -6.57 -10.72
CA SER A 460 7.58 -7.04 -9.81
C SER A 460 8.14 -8.02 -8.76
N LEU A 461 8.83 -9.07 -9.20
CA LEU A 461 9.48 -10.04 -8.32
C LEU A 461 10.54 -9.40 -7.41
N LYS A 462 11.26 -8.38 -7.90
CA LYS A 462 12.20 -7.59 -7.10
C LYS A 462 11.48 -6.83 -5.99
N ARG A 463 10.34 -6.18 -6.26
CA ARG A 463 9.55 -5.49 -5.23
C ARG A 463 9.06 -6.42 -4.13
N ARG A 464 8.83 -7.69 -4.45
CA ARG A 464 8.40 -8.74 -3.51
C ARG A 464 9.56 -9.34 -2.69
N SER A 465 10.79 -8.89 -2.89
CA SER A 465 11.98 -9.40 -2.19
C SER A 465 12.21 -10.92 -2.38
N LEU A 466 11.76 -11.49 -3.51
CA LEU A 466 11.87 -12.93 -3.80
C LEU A 466 13.10 -13.32 -4.62
N LEU A 467 13.81 -12.32 -5.17
CA LEU A 467 14.98 -12.53 -6.04
C LEU A 467 16.27 -12.20 -5.30
N ILE A 468 17.30 -13.01 -5.59
CA ILE A 468 18.70 -12.64 -5.40
C ILE A 468 19.18 -12.05 -6.72
N GLN A 469 19.86 -10.91 -6.63
CA GLN A 469 20.41 -10.20 -7.78
C GLN A 469 21.92 -10.17 -7.62
N ASP A 470 22.63 -10.74 -8.60
CA ASP A 470 24.08 -10.65 -8.69
C ASP A 470 24.42 -9.76 -9.89
N ALA A 471 25.04 -8.61 -9.59
CA ALA A 471 25.51 -7.67 -10.59
C ALA A 471 27.02 -7.85 -10.79
N ASN A 472 27.39 -8.34 -11.98
CA ASN A 472 28.77 -8.30 -12.44
C ASN A 472 28.94 -7.06 -13.34
N ASN A 473 30.17 -6.72 -13.72
CA ASN A 473 30.43 -5.53 -14.57
C ASN A 473 29.72 -5.56 -15.94
N THR A 474 29.26 -6.72 -16.41
CA THR A 474 28.70 -6.91 -17.76
C THR A 474 27.19 -7.10 -17.79
N GLU A 475 26.59 -7.73 -16.78
CA GLU A 475 25.15 -8.00 -16.75
C GLU A 475 24.61 -8.23 -15.33
N ILE A 476 23.31 -8.02 -15.17
CA ILE A 476 22.56 -8.37 -13.97
C ILE A 476 21.98 -9.76 -14.17
N THR A 477 22.27 -10.65 -13.22
CA THR A 477 21.71 -12.01 -13.19
C THR A 477 20.84 -12.23 -11.96
N TYR A 478 19.89 -13.15 -12.07
CA TYR A 478 18.85 -13.38 -11.08
C TYR A 478 18.77 -14.85 -10.66
N SER A 479 18.49 -15.08 -9.39
CA SER A 479 18.19 -16.40 -8.84
C SER A 479 17.19 -16.32 -7.67
N LEU A 480 16.79 -17.48 -7.18
CA LEU A 480 15.96 -17.61 -5.98
C LEU A 480 16.83 -17.98 -4.77
N PRO A 481 16.48 -17.53 -3.56
CA PRO A 481 17.03 -18.08 -2.32
C PRO A 481 16.96 -19.62 -2.31
N PRO A 482 18.02 -20.36 -1.91
CA PRO A 482 18.07 -21.81 -2.08
C PRO A 482 16.89 -22.59 -1.50
N PHE A 483 16.36 -22.18 -0.33
CA PHE A 483 15.21 -22.83 0.28
C PHE A 483 13.91 -22.58 -0.51
N ILE A 484 13.74 -21.38 -1.08
CA ILE A 484 12.65 -21.08 -2.01
C ILE A 484 12.83 -21.92 -3.28
N LYS A 485 14.03 -21.90 -3.88
CA LYS A 485 14.37 -22.68 -5.08
C LYS A 485 14.01 -24.16 -4.91
N LYS A 486 14.35 -24.74 -3.75
CA LYS A 486 14.04 -26.12 -3.39
C LYS A 486 12.54 -26.40 -3.32
N TYR A 487 11.79 -25.55 -2.62
CA TYR A 487 10.33 -25.69 -2.51
C TYR A 487 9.65 -25.58 -3.88
N VAL A 488 9.98 -24.52 -4.61
CA VAL A 488 9.38 -24.21 -5.92
C VAL A 488 9.70 -25.28 -6.95
N SER A 489 10.91 -25.85 -6.91
CA SER A 489 11.29 -26.96 -7.79
C SER A 489 10.42 -28.19 -7.53
N ASN A 490 10.10 -28.50 -6.27
CA ASN A 490 9.18 -29.60 -5.93
C ASN A 490 7.76 -29.30 -6.43
N LEU A 491 7.28 -28.08 -6.21
CA LEU A 491 5.95 -27.63 -6.66
C LEU A 491 5.83 -27.65 -8.20
N PHE A 492 6.90 -27.24 -8.91
CA PHE A 492 7.00 -27.35 -10.36
C PHE A 492 6.91 -28.80 -10.79
N MET A 493 7.70 -29.70 -10.20
CA MET A 493 7.69 -31.12 -10.56
C MET A 493 6.29 -31.74 -10.37
N GLU A 494 5.60 -31.39 -9.29
CA GLU A 494 4.21 -31.83 -9.04
C GLU A 494 3.25 -31.40 -10.15
N LYS A 495 3.22 -30.10 -10.45
CA LYS A 495 2.35 -29.56 -11.49
C LYS A 495 2.71 -30.10 -12.88
N PHE A 496 4.00 -30.21 -13.18
CA PHE A 496 4.49 -30.71 -14.46
C PHE A 496 4.09 -32.17 -14.68
N CYS A 497 4.28 -33.03 -13.67
CA CYS A 497 3.82 -34.42 -13.72
C CYS A 497 2.29 -34.51 -13.86
N ALA A 498 1.54 -33.67 -13.13
CA ALA A 498 0.09 -33.62 -13.24
C ALA A 498 -0.38 -33.22 -14.65
N ASN A 499 0.29 -32.28 -15.32
CA ASN A 499 0.00 -31.92 -16.71
C ASN A 499 0.26 -33.10 -17.66
N ILE A 500 1.37 -33.83 -17.49
CA ILE A 500 1.65 -35.04 -18.28
C ILE A 500 0.55 -36.09 -18.09
N ILE A 501 0.20 -36.41 -16.84
CA ILE A 501 -0.83 -37.39 -16.50
C ILE A 501 -2.18 -36.98 -17.10
N ALA A 502 -2.54 -35.70 -16.99
CA ALA A 502 -3.78 -35.18 -17.55
C ALA A 502 -3.84 -35.36 -19.07
N VAL A 503 -2.77 -34.99 -19.79
CA VAL A 503 -2.69 -35.13 -21.25
C VAL A 503 -2.75 -36.60 -21.67
N ILE A 504 -2.03 -37.50 -21.00
CA ILE A 504 -2.08 -38.95 -21.27
C ILE A 504 -3.50 -39.50 -21.11
N LYS A 505 -4.20 -39.10 -20.05
CA LYS A 505 -5.55 -39.61 -19.72
C LYS A 505 -6.64 -39.04 -20.62
N THR A 506 -6.57 -37.75 -20.94
CA THR A 506 -7.68 -37.05 -21.59
C THR A 506 -7.46 -36.80 -23.07
N GLN A 507 -6.22 -36.90 -23.56
CA GLN A 507 -5.83 -36.51 -24.93
C GLN A 507 -6.29 -35.08 -25.28
N ASN A 508 -6.30 -34.19 -24.28
CA ASN A 508 -6.75 -32.80 -24.44
C ASN A 508 -5.55 -31.86 -24.33
N TRP A 509 -5.20 -31.22 -25.44
CA TRP A 509 -4.07 -30.30 -25.55
C TRP A 509 -4.24 -29.00 -24.75
N GLN A 510 -5.44 -28.70 -24.23
CA GLN A 510 -5.61 -27.58 -23.30
C GLN A 510 -4.97 -27.85 -21.94
N ASN A 511 -4.74 -29.12 -21.58
CA ASN A 511 -4.18 -29.53 -20.29
C ASN A 511 -2.64 -29.53 -20.25
N ILE A 512 -1.96 -29.11 -21.33
CA ILE A 512 -0.49 -29.16 -21.42
C ILE A 512 0.19 -28.24 -20.40
N GLY A 513 -0.44 -27.12 -20.01
CA GLY A 513 0.03 -26.26 -18.91
C GLY A 513 1.53 -25.94 -19.01
N LEU A 514 2.30 -26.33 -17.99
CA LEU A 514 3.75 -26.09 -17.90
C LEU A 514 4.55 -26.79 -19.01
N LEU A 515 4.01 -27.84 -19.65
CA LEU A 515 4.67 -28.49 -20.80
C LEU A 515 4.77 -27.54 -21.99
N ARG A 516 3.89 -26.55 -22.10
CA ARG A 516 3.93 -25.53 -23.15
C ARG A 516 4.99 -24.47 -22.88
N THR A 517 5.05 -23.99 -21.65
CA THR A 517 5.77 -22.76 -21.26
C THR A 517 7.17 -23.01 -20.72
N HIS A 518 7.44 -24.20 -20.15
CA HIS A 518 8.72 -24.50 -19.49
C HIS A 518 9.46 -25.63 -20.20
N PRO A 519 10.71 -25.39 -20.65
CA PRO A 519 11.52 -26.42 -21.24
C PRO A 519 12.10 -27.37 -20.19
N LEU A 520 12.34 -28.64 -20.57
CA LEU A 520 13.24 -29.58 -19.89
C LEU A 520 14.64 -29.62 -20.52
N VAL A 521 14.77 -29.08 -21.74
CA VAL A 521 16.04 -28.86 -22.43
C VAL A 521 16.14 -27.38 -22.76
N TYR A 522 17.15 -26.70 -22.23
CA TYR A 522 17.26 -25.26 -22.40
C TYR A 522 17.36 -24.91 -23.91
N PRO A 523 16.68 -23.87 -24.40
CA PRO A 523 16.58 -23.59 -25.84
C PRO A 523 17.91 -23.26 -26.52
N ASN A 524 18.94 -22.88 -25.75
CA ASN A 524 20.27 -22.62 -26.27
C ASN A 524 21.10 -23.92 -26.31
N PRO A 525 21.45 -24.43 -27.50
CA PRO A 525 22.16 -25.71 -27.65
C PRO A 525 23.59 -25.68 -27.08
N ASN A 526 24.19 -24.49 -26.93
CA ASN A 526 25.56 -24.34 -26.44
C ASN A 526 25.65 -24.32 -24.91
N LYS A 527 24.53 -24.21 -24.20
CA LYS A 527 24.52 -24.14 -22.73
C LYS A 527 23.19 -24.65 -22.16
N ASN A 528 23.15 -25.91 -21.71
CA ASN A 528 21.99 -26.42 -21.00
C ASN A 528 22.00 -25.97 -19.54
N LEU A 529 21.13 -25.01 -19.20
CA LEU A 529 21.05 -24.43 -17.85
C LEU A 529 20.14 -25.20 -16.90
N ILE A 530 19.30 -26.09 -17.42
CA ILE A 530 18.33 -26.85 -16.62
C ILE A 530 19.03 -27.90 -15.77
N ASN A 531 18.53 -28.11 -14.55
CA ASN A 531 19.04 -29.11 -13.63
C ASN A 531 19.05 -30.51 -14.28
N PRO A 532 20.23 -31.13 -14.47
CA PRO A 532 20.36 -32.39 -15.22
C PRO A 532 19.66 -33.56 -14.51
N LYS A 533 19.37 -33.44 -13.21
CA LYS A 533 18.64 -34.47 -12.45
C LYS A 533 17.12 -34.32 -12.54
N LEU A 534 16.60 -33.23 -13.12
CA LEU A 534 15.17 -32.94 -13.16
C LEU A 534 14.39 -34.00 -13.94
N SER A 535 14.84 -34.33 -15.16
CA SER A 535 14.17 -35.30 -16.03
C SER A 535 14.05 -36.68 -15.37
N ASN A 536 15.13 -37.17 -14.74
CA ASN A 536 15.10 -38.44 -14.01
C ASN A 536 14.10 -38.41 -12.85
N LYS A 537 14.07 -37.33 -12.06
CA LYS A 537 13.09 -37.18 -10.97
C LYS A 537 11.65 -37.14 -11.46
N ILE A 538 11.39 -36.50 -12.60
CA ILE A 538 10.07 -36.48 -13.23
C ILE A 538 9.68 -37.90 -13.65
N ILE A 539 10.58 -38.64 -14.29
CA ILE A 539 10.36 -40.03 -14.71
C ILE A 539 10.06 -40.92 -13.49
N ASP A 540 10.92 -40.88 -12.47
CA ASP A 540 10.73 -41.67 -11.24
C ASP A 540 9.37 -41.38 -10.59
N LYS A 541 8.96 -40.10 -10.55
CA LYS A 541 7.67 -39.70 -10.00
C LYS A 541 6.50 -40.19 -10.84
N LEU A 542 6.58 -40.10 -12.17
CA LEU A 542 5.53 -40.60 -13.07
C LEU A 542 5.35 -42.12 -12.94
N ILE A 543 6.45 -42.87 -12.83
CA ILE A 543 6.43 -44.33 -12.59
C ILE A 543 5.74 -44.63 -11.25
N ASN A 544 6.10 -43.93 -10.18
CA ASN A 544 5.51 -44.14 -8.85
C ASN A 544 4.03 -43.75 -8.76
N LEU A 545 3.53 -42.85 -9.61
CA LEU A 545 2.13 -42.39 -9.61
C LEU A 545 1.18 -43.29 -10.42
N ASN A 546 1.60 -44.52 -10.76
CA ASN A 546 0.82 -45.48 -11.54
C ASN A 546 0.33 -44.92 -12.89
N CYS A 547 1.17 -44.13 -13.59
CA CYS A 547 1.13 -44.17 -15.05
C CYS A 547 1.47 -45.62 -15.43
N SER A 548 0.44 -46.40 -15.80
CA SER A 548 0.41 -47.84 -16.12
C SER A 548 1.70 -48.42 -16.71
N GLU A 549 1.87 -49.74 -16.58
CA GLU A 549 3.00 -50.63 -16.97
C GLU A 549 3.83 -50.33 -18.25
N ASP A 550 3.53 -49.30 -19.04
CA ASP A 550 4.37 -48.83 -20.15
C ASP A 550 4.29 -47.29 -20.39
N LEU A 551 4.86 -46.48 -19.46
CA LEU A 551 5.05 -45.02 -19.66
C LEU A 551 5.76 -44.71 -20.99
N TYR A 552 6.67 -45.58 -21.42
CA TYR A 552 7.37 -45.44 -22.69
C TYR A 552 6.41 -45.48 -23.88
N THR A 553 5.49 -46.44 -23.94
CA THR A 553 4.46 -46.50 -24.99
C THR A 553 3.48 -45.33 -24.91
N GLN A 554 3.12 -44.87 -23.71
CA GLN A 554 2.25 -43.69 -23.57
C GLN A 554 2.90 -42.43 -24.16
N LEU A 555 4.16 -42.16 -23.83
CA LEU A 555 4.89 -41.02 -24.41
C LEU A 555 5.09 -41.18 -25.91
N LYS A 556 5.35 -42.40 -26.39
CA LYS A 556 5.43 -42.70 -27.83
C LYS A 556 4.12 -42.38 -28.55
N ASN A 557 2.99 -42.78 -27.98
CA ASN A 557 1.67 -42.51 -28.55
C ASN A 557 1.36 -41.01 -28.60
N LEU A 558 1.74 -40.25 -27.56
CA LEU A 558 1.62 -38.79 -27.57
C LEU A 558 2.44 -38.16 -28.71
N LEU A 559 3.67 -38.61 -28.93
CA LEU A 559 4.51 -38.08 -30.02
C LEU A 559 3.95 -38.38 -31.42
N LEU A 560 3.25 -39.49 -31.59
CA LEU A 560 2.60 -39.84 -32.86
C LEU A 560 1.37 -38.98 -33.18
N GLN A 561 0.79 -38.32 -32.17
CA GLN A 561 -0.43 -37.51 -32.30
C GLN A 561 -0.15 -36.01 -32.45
N VAL A 562 1.12 -35.60 -32.35
CA VAL A 562 1.52 -34.19 -32.38
C VAL A 562 2.08 -33.85 -33.75
N ASP A 563 1.39 -32.98 -34.48
CA ASP A 563 1.91 -32.39 -35.71
C ASP A 563 3.04 -31.39 -35.39
N SER A 564 4.06 -31.33 -36.25
CA SER A 564 5.25 -30.50 -36.07
C SER A 564 4.97 -28.98 -36.05
N ASP A 565 3.82 -28.53 -36.58
CA ASP A 565 3.43 -27.11 -36.67
C ASP A 565 2.34 -26.70 -35.65
N SER A 566 2.09 -27.52 -34.63
CA SER A 566 0.92 -27.40 -33.74
C SER A 566 0.93 -26.23 -32.73
N GLY A 567 1.97 -25.37 -32.71
CA GLY A 567 2.01 -24.20 -31.82
C GLY A 567 2.00 -24.53 -30.32
N LEU A 568 2.40 -25.75 -29.94
CA LEU A 568 2.33 -26.29 -28.58
C LEU A 568 3.52 -25.89 -27.68
N GLY A 569 4.30 -24.87 -28.07
CA GLY A 569 5.46 -24.40 -27.31
C GLY A 569 6.50 -25.50 -27.09
N TYR A 570 6.92 -25.71 -25.84
CA TYR A 570 7.91 -26.72 -25.48
C TYR A 570 7.38 -28.16 -25.41
N PHE A 571 6.09 -28.39 -25.66
CA PHE A 571 5.46 -29.69 -25.42
C PHE A 571 6.19 -30.83 -26.14
N GLN A 572 6.36 -30.72 -27.46
CA GLN A 572 6.97 -31.77 -28.27
C GLN A 572 8.42 -32.04 -27.87
N ILE A 573 9.19 -30.98 -27.59
CA ILE A 573 10.58 -31.07 -27.14
C ILE A 573 10.66 -31.78 -25.78
N ASN A 574 9.77 -31.42 -24.85
CA ASN A 574 9.71 -32.00 -23.52
C ASN A 574 9.39 -33.50 -23.56
N ILE A 575 8.34 -33.89 -24.30
CA ILE A 575 7.95 -35.30 -24.43
C ILE A 575 9.05 -36.11 -25.14
N SER A 576 9.63 -35.56 -26.21
CA SER A 576 10.74 -36.21 -26.94
C SER A 576 11.96 -36.41 -26.04
N HIS A 577 12.28 -35.41 -25.21
CA HIS A 577 13.38 -35.49 -24.26
C HIS A 577 13.13 -36.61 -23.23
N LEU A 578 11.96 -36.62 -22.59
CA LEU A 578 11.61 -37.67 -21.61
C LEU A 578 11.64 -39.06 -22.22
N PHE A 579 11.09 -39.23 -23.43
CA PHE A 579 11.14 -40.48 -24.17
C PHE A 579 12.58 -40.96 -24.44
N SER A 580 13.47 -40.04 -24.82
CA SER A 580 14.89 -40.36 -25.06
C SER A 580 15.61 -40.82 -23.78
N VAL A 581 15.33 -40.17 -22.64
CA VAL A 581 15.95 -40.50 -21.34
C VAL A 581 15.54 -41.91 -20.89
N ILE A 582 14.26 -42.28 -21.04
CA ILE A 582 13.76 -43.63 -20.72
C ILE A 582 14.40 -44.68 -21.63
N ASN A 583 14.48 -44.42 -22.95
CA ASN A 583 15.09 -45.36 -23.91
C ASN A 583 16.57 -45.61 -23.60
N HIS A 584 17.33 -44.57 -23.27
CA HIS A 584 18.73 -44.72 -22.86
C HIS A 584 18.89 -45.48 -21.53
N GLY A 585 17.97 -45.31 -20.58
CA GLY A 585 17.93 -46.09 -19.33
C GLY A 585 17.69 -47.58 -19.59
N ASN A 586 16.69 -47.92 -20.42
CA ASN A 586 16.37 -49.30 -20.77
C ASN A 586 17.51 -50.01 -21.52
N ARG A 587 18.25 -49.29 -22.37
CA ARG A 587 19.43 -49.83 -23.09
C ARG A 587 20.68 -50.04 -22.21
N LYS A 588 20.72 -49.47 -21.00
CA LYS A 588 21.83 -49.69 -20.06
C LYS A 588 21.56 -50.82 -19.06
N ASN A 589 20.29 -51.22 -18.91
CA ASN A 589 19.85 -52.30 -18.01
C ASN A 589 19.62 -53.64 -18.72
N ASN A 590 19.59 -53.63 -20.05
CA ASN A 590 19.69 -54.81 -20.93
C ASN A 590 21.12 -54.93 -21.44
#